data_AF-A0A6V7IDL7-F1
#
_entry.id   AF-A0A6V7IDL7-F1
#
_cell.length_a   1.000
_cell.length_b   1.000
_cell.length_c   1.000
_cell.angle_alpha   90.00
_cell.angle_beta   90.00
_cell.angle_gamma   90.00
#
_symmetry.space_group_name_H-M   'P 1'
#
loop_
_entity.id
_entity.type
_entity.pdbx_description
1 polymer ?
#
loop_
_entity_poly.entity_id
_entity_poly.type
_entity_poly.pdbx_seq_one_letter_code
_entity_poly.pdbx_strand_id
1 'polypeptide(L)'
;EFAEVMKKTELHQKMQFNMESSFIKLYFGKDKKRLISYAEFGQLLHDFHEEYAIEAFKKFDKNGDGFISTADFQDIMLNIKSHLLTKGVRENLVAAISSAPGSRKVSFPYFMAFNSLLNNMELIKRIYLNATNGHRYQEVTKEEFLHSAQMMSQITPLEVDILFHLCDLLHQNG
;
A
#
# COMPACT_ATOMS: atom_id res chain seq x y z
N GLU A 1 -24.19 13.25 -1.49
CA GLU A 1 -23.10 13.51 -2.43
C GLU A 1 -21.94 12.52 -2.36
N PHE A 2 -20.97 12.60 -1.42
CA PHE A 2 -19.77 11.72 -1.41
C PHE A 2 -20.10 10.23 -1.55
N ALA A 3 -21.01 9.71 -0.72
CA ALA A 3 -21.43 8.31 -0.77
C ALA A 3 -22.09 7.92 -2.11
N GLU A 4 -22.77 8.83 -2.79
CA GLU A 4 -23.42 8.57 -4.08
C GLU A 4 -22.40 8.52 -5.21
N VAL A 5 -21.41 9.41 -5.19
CA VAL A 5 -20.28 9.38 -6.14
C VAL A 5 -19.48 8.09 -5.94
N MET A 6 -19.14 7.78 -4.69
CA MET A 6 -18.42 6.56 -4.34
C MET A 6 -19.10 5.29 -4.84
N LYS A 7 -20.41 5.16 -4.67
CA LYS A 7 -21.19 4.00 -5.14
C LYS A 7 -21.13 3.77 -6.65
N LYS A 8 -20.80 4.81 -7.42
CA LYS A 8 -20.66 4.73 -8.89
C LYS A 8 -19.26 4.30 -9.34
N THR A 9 -18.27 4.27 -8.43
CA THR A 9 -16.89 3.89 -8.78
C THR A 9 -16.79 2.38 -9.03
N GLU A 10 -15.99 1.98 -10.02
CA GLU A 10 -15.67 0.57 -10.27
C GLU A 10 -15.06 -0.10 -9.03
N LEU A 11 -14.24 0.64 -8.29
CA LEU A 11 -13.66 0.21 -7.04
C LEU A 11 -14.74 -0.26 -6.05
N HIS A 12 -15.73 0.60 -5.77
CA HIS A 12 -16.82 0.26 -4.85
C HIS A 12 -17.71 -0.89 -5.34
N GLN A 13 -17.84 -1.07 -6.66
CA GLN A 13 -18.57 -2.20 -7.25
C GLN A 13 -17.83 -3.52 -7.02
N LYS A 14 -16.51 -3.53 -7.17
CA LYS A 14 -15.67 -4.70 -6.88
C LYS A 14 -15.60 -5.00 -5.39
N MET A 15 -15.54 -3.97 -4.56
CA MET A 15 -15.51 -4.11 -3.11
C MET A 15 -16.37 -3.05 -2.40
N GLN A 16 -17.40 -3.49 -1.71
CA GLN A 16 -18.25 -2.57 -0.98
C GLN A 16 -17.51 -2.02 0.24
N PHE A 17 -17.46 -0.69 0.33
CA PHE A 17 -16.93 0.01 1.49
C PHE A 17 -18.05 0.25 2.51
N ASN A 18 -17.77 -0.01 3.79
CA ASN A 18 -18.72 0.21 4.87
C ASN A 18 -18.88 1.71 5.18
N MET A 19 -19.96 2.32 4.66
CA MET A 19 -20.28 3.73 4.92
C MET A 19 -20.71 4.03 6.36
N GLU A 20 -20.89 3.00 7.20
CA GLU A 20 -21.16 3.11 8.64
C GLU A 20 -19.90 2.98 9.50
N SER A 21 -18.71 2.89 8.89
CA SER A 21 -17.44 2.71 9.59
C SER A 21 -17.12 3.87 10.53
N SER A 22 -16.28 3.59 11.52
CA SER A 22 -15.74 4.62 12.43
C SER A 22 -14.99 5.70 11.65
N PHE A 23 -14.30 5.34 10.58
CA PHE A 23 -13.63 6.27 9.67
C PHE A 23 -14.58 7.35 9.13
N ILE A 24 -15.71 6.96 8.53
CA ILE A 24 -16.69 7.93 7.99
C ILE A 24 -17.28 8.80 9.11
N LYS A 25 -17.52 8.21 10.29
CA LYS A 25 -18.05 8.93 11.45
C LYS A 25 -17.06 9.95 12.02
N LEU A 26 -15.75 9.76 11.89
CA LEU A 26 -14.74 10.73 12.31
C LEU A 26 -14.76 12.00 11.42
N TYR A 27 -14.97 11.82 10.12
CA TYR A 27 -15.07 12.93 9.17
C TYR A 27 -16.40 13.67 9.24
N PHE A 28 -17.53 12.93 9.15
CA PHE A 28 -18.85 13.54 9.00
C PHE A 28 -19.69 13.57 10.29
N GLY A 29 -19.17 13.06 11.41
CA GLY A 29 -19.89 12.92 12.67
C GLY A 29 -20.76 11.66 12.72
N LYS A 30 -21.25 11.31 13.92
CA LYS A 30 -22.08 10.11 14.14
C LYS A 30 -23.37 10.11 13.31
N ASP A 31 -23.96 11.29 13.10
CA ASP A 31 -25.18 11.49 12.30
C ASP A 31 -24.90 11.88 10.84
N LYS A 32 -23.63 11.99 10.46
CA LYS A 32 -23.13 12.29 9.10
C LYS A 32 -23.60 13.63 8.53
N LYS A 33 -23.92 14.60 9.40
CA LYS A 33 -24.38 15.94 8.99
C LYS A 33 -23.28 16.98 8.92
N ARG A 34 -22.09 16.72 9.48
CA ARG A 34 -20.98 17.66 9.42
C ARG A 34 -20.56 17.83 7.96
N LEU A 35 -20.52 19.08 7.50
CA LEU A 35 -19.90 19.44 6.24
C LEU A 35 -18.40 19.57 6.45
N ILE A 36 -17.64 19.21 5.42
CA ILE A 36 -16.19 19.33 5.40
C ILE A 36 -15.78 20.32 4.30
N SER A 37 -14.74 21.09 4.57
CA SER A 37 -14.13 22.01 3.61
C SER A 37 -13.41 21.26 2.48
N TYR A 38 -13.05 21.97 1.41
CA TYR A 38 -12.24 21.40 0.32
C TYR A 38 -10.90 20.83 0.82
N ALA A 39 -10.24 21.51 1.77
CA ALA A 39 -8.98 21.04 2.34
C ALA A 39 -9.17 19.74 3.14
N GLU A 40 -10.20 19.67 3.98
CA GLU A 40 -10.55 18.44 4.72
C GLU A 40 -11.00 17.32 3.77
N PHE A 41 -11.66 17.64 2.66
CA PHE A 41 -12.02 16.67 1.63
C PHE A 41 -10.78 16.09 0.93
N GLY A 42 -9.76 16.90 0.67
CA GLY A 42 -8.47 16.43 0.17
C GLY A 42 -7.82 15.39 1.11
N GLN A 43 -7.82 15.68 2.42
CA GLN A 43 -7.35 14.73 3.43
C GLN A 43 -8.21 13.46 3.48
N LEU A 44 -9.53 13.61 3.43
CA LEU A 44 -10.45 12.47 3.36
C LEU A 44 -10.13 11.56 2.18
N LEU A 45 -9.90 12.11 0.99
CA LEU A 45 -9.57 11.29 -0.19
C LEU A 45 -8.25 10.53 0.00
N HIS A 46 -7.25 11.16 0.62
CA HIS A 46 -5.99 10.51 0.96
C HIS A 46 -6.20 9.33 1.92
N ASP A 47 -6.78 9.60 3.09
CA ASP A 47 -6.98 8.58 4.13
C ASP A 47 -7.96 7.48 3.67
N PHE A 48 -8.94 7.83 2.84
CA PHE A 48 -9.93 6.89 2.33
C PHE A 48 -9.29 5.75 1.54
N HIS A 49 -8.23 6.03 0.76
CA HIS A 49 -7.51 4.98 0.04
C HIS A 49 -6.74 4.01 0.95
N GLU A 50 -6.34 4.46 2.14
CA GLU A 50 -5.70 3.61 3.15
C GLU A 50 -6.75 2.79 3.90
N GLU A 51 -7.82 3.43 4.38
CA GLU A 51 -8.92 2.77 5.06
C GLU A 51 -9.56 1.69 4.18
N TYR A 52 -9.71 1.97 2.88
CA TYR A 52 -10.23 0.99 1.94
C TYR A 52 -9.36 -0.26 1.84
N ALA A 53 -8.02 -0.10 1.87
CA ALA A 53 -7.10 -1.24 1.87
C ALA A 53 -7.21 -2.05 3.18
N ILE A 54 -7.41 -1.37 4.30
CA ILE A 54 -7.64 -2.01 5.61
C ILE A 54 -8.95 -2.79 5.62
N GLU A 55 -10.05 -2.21 5.13
CA GLU A 55 -11.34 -2.90 5.03
C GLU A 55 -11.29 -4.08 4.06
N ALA A 56 -10.51 -3.97 2.98
CA ALA A 56 -10.21 -5.07 2.08
C ALA A 56 -9.56 -6.23 2.83
N PHE A 57 -8.48 -5.97 3.57
CA PHE A 57 -7.79 -6.98 4.36
C PHE A 57 -8.73 -7.66 5.36
N LYS A 58 -9.49 -6.88 6.15
CA LYS A 58 -10.46 -7.41 7.12
C LYS A 58 -11.52 -8.31 6.49
N LYS A 59 -11.93 -8.03 5.25
CA LYS A 59 -12.92 -8.85 4.54
C LYS A 59 -12.35 -10.23 4.18
N PHE A 60 -11.04 -10.33 3.90
CA PHE A 60 -10.37 -11.58 3.56
C PHE A 60 -9.87 -12.34 4.81
N ASP A 61 -9.51 -11.64 5.89
CA ASP A 61 -9.17 -12.22 7.21
C ASP A 61 -10.43 -12.69 7.96
N LYS A 62 -11.02 -13.78 7.47
CA LYS A 62 -12.32 -14.30 7.96
C LYS A 62 -12.28 -14.79 9.41
N ASN A 63 -11.13 -15.28 9.87
CA ASN A 63 -10.95 -15.82 11.21
C ASN A 63 -10.32 -14.80 12.18
N GLY A 64 -9.93 -13.62 11.71
CA GLY A 64 -9.33 -12.58 12.53
C GLY A 64 -7.95 -12.99 13.07
N ASP A 65 -7.23 -13.84 12.34
CA ASP A 65 -5.89 -14.29 12.75
C ASP A 65 -4.79 -13.29 12.38
N GLY A 66 -5.14 -12.23 11.64
CA GLY A 66 -4.22 -11.20 11.17
C GLY A 66 -3.48 -11.58 9.89
N PHE A 67 -3.93 -12.62 9.18
CA PHE A 67 -3.33 -13.09 7.94
C PHE A 67 -4.36 -13.32 6.83
N ILE A 68 -3.94 -13.07 5.59
CA ILE A 68 -4.68 -13.43 4.38
C ILE A 68 -3.85 -14.38 3.52
N SER A 69 -4.45 -15.09 2.56
CA SER A 69 -3.65 -15.92 1.63
C SER A 69 -2.90 -15.07 0.61
N THR A 70 -1.89 -15.63 -0.04
CA THR A 70 -1.20 -14.99 -1.17
C THR A 70 -2.14 -14.67 -2.34
N ALA A 71 -3.15 -15.52 -2.56
CA ALA A 71 -4.18 -15.31 -3.57
C ALA A 71 -5.09 -14.13 -3.22
N ASP A 72 -5.52 -14.03 -1.95
CA ASP A 72 -6.33 -12.91 -1.48
C ASP A 72 -5.55 -11.59 -1.60
N PHE A 73 -4.27 -11.60 -1.20
CA PHE A 73 -3.40 -10.44 -1.39
C PHE A 73 -3.31 -10.03 -2.87
N GLN A 74 -3.07 -10.99 -3.77
CA GLN A 74 -2.99 -10.72 -5.20
C GLN A 74 -4.30 -10.11 -5.72
N ASP A 75 -5.44 -10.67 -5.31
CA ASP A 75 -6.76 -10.17 -5.70
C ASP A 75 -6.99 -8.74 -5.24
N ILE A 76 -6.63 -8.42 -3.99
CA ILE A 76 -6.68 -7.05 -3.45
C ILE A 76 -5.80 -6.12 -4.29
N MET A 77 -4.53 -6.46 -4.51
CA MET A 77 -3.59 -5.59 -5.21
C MET A 77 -4.00 -5.35 -6.67
N LEU A 78 -4.51 -6.37 -7.37
CA LEU A 78 -4.95 -6.27 -8.75
C LEU A 78 -6.29 -5.55 -8.94
N ASN A 79 -7.19 -5.60 -7.96
CA ASN A 79 -8.51 -4.97 -8.09
C ASN A 79 -8.61 -3.58 -7.47
N ILE A 80 -7.84 -3.31 -6.41
CA ILE A 80 -7.96 -2.08 -5.62
C ILE A 80 -6.80 -1.14 -5.87
N LYS A 81 -5.59 -1.68 -6.02
CA LYS A 81 -4.34 -0.90 -6.13
C LYS A 81 -3.67 -1.04 -7.49
N SER A 82 -4.39 -1.49 -8.52
CA SER A 82 -3.85 -1.75 -9.86
C SER A 82 -3.13 -0.56 -10.49
N HIS A 83 -3.57 0.66 -10.18
CA HIS A 83 -2.99 1.91 -10.65
C HIS A 83 -1.61 2.20 -10.06
N LEU A 84 -1.24 1.57 -8.93
CA LEU A 84 0.09 1.68 -8.32
C LEU A 84 1.06 0.61 -8.84
N LEU A 85 0.56 -0.40 -9.56
CA LEU A 85 1.36 -1.54 -10.01
C LEU A 85 1.90 -1.31 -11.41
N THR A 86 3.22 -1.25 -11.53
CA THR A 86 3.89 -1.37 -12.83
C THR A 86 3.75 -2.80 -13.38
N LYS A 87 3.99 -2.99 -14.68
CA LYS A 87 3.90 -4.31 -15.33
C LYS A 87 4.81 -5.34 -14.62
N GLY A 88 6.07 -4.97 -14.37
CA GLY A 88 7.02 -5.86 -13.69
C GLY A 88 6.57 -6.24 -12.28
N VAL A 89 6.12 -5.28 -11.47
CA VAL A 89 5.61 -5.59 -10.13
C VAL A 89 4.37 -6.48 -10.20
N ARG A 90 3.46 -6.21 -11.14
CA ARG A 90 2.22 -6.99 -11.33
C ARG A 90 2.50 -8.46 -11.65
N GLU A 91 3.44 -8.73 -12.55
CA GLU A 91 3.82 -10.08 -12.96
C GLU A 91 4.54 -10.83 -11.84
N ASN A 92 5.23 -10.11 -10.96
CA ASN A 92 6.03 -10.67 -9.87
C ASN A 92 5.34 -10.61 -8.49
N LEU A 93 4.08 -10.17 -8.38
CA LEU A 93 3.38 -10.05 -7.09
C LEU A 93 3.42 -11.34 -6.27
N VAL A 94 3.15 -12.49 -6.90
CA VAL A 94 3.15 -13.78 -6.19
C VAL A 94 4.56 -14.16 -5.75
N ALA A 95 5.55 -13.94 -6.62
CA ALA A 95 6.95 -14.22 -6.31
C ALA A 95 7.46 -13.35 -5.15
N ALA A 96 7.06 -12.08 -5.09
CA ALA A 96 7.44 -11.11 -4.05
C ALA A 96 7.00 -11.52 -2.64
N ILE A 97 5.99 -12.38 -2.54
CA ILE A 97 5.41 -12.81 -1.26
C ILE A 97 5.85 -14.24 -0.92
N SER A 98 6.12 -15.06 -1.93
CA SER A 98 6.35 -16.51 -1.78
C SER A 98 7.80 -16.88 -1.42
N SER A 99 8.70 -15.89 -1.35
CA SER A 99 10.12 -16.06 -1.06
C SER A 99 10.46 -16.27 0.42
N ALA A 100 9.54 -15.93 1.33
CA ALA A 100 9.67 -16.30 2.74
C ALA A 100 9.42 -17.80 2.91
N PRO A 101 10.39 -18.61 3.39
CA PRO A 101 10.24 -20.05 3.49
C PRO A 101 9.04 -20.43 4.36
N GLY A 102 7.99 -20.98 3.75
CA GLY A 102 6.86 -21.59 4.45
C GLY A 102 5.62 -20.71 4.69
N SER A 103 5.63 -19.41 4.37
CA SER A 103 4.43 -18.58 4.54
C SER A 103 3.61 -18.46 3.25
N ARG A 104 2.60 -19.33 3.08
CA ARG A 104 1.52 -19.14 2.09
C ARG A 104 0.52 -18.04 2.48
N LYS A 105 0.90 -17.17 3.40
CA LYS A 105 0.05 -16.19 4.06
C LYS A 105 0.77 -14.85 4.17
N VAL A 106 0.02 -13.77 4.05
CA VAL A 106 0.48 -12.38 4.19
C VAL A 106 -0.08 -11.83 5.49
N SER A 107 0.81 -11.32 6.35
CA SER A 107 0.40 -10.66 7.60
C SER A 107 -0.09 -9.24 7.34
N PHE A 108 -0.95 -8.73 8.21
CA PHE A 108 -1.42 -7.33 8.12
C PHE A 108 -0.27 -6.30 8.07
N PRO A 109 0.79 -6.38 8.91
CA PRO A 109 1.91 -5.43 8.81
C PRO A 109 2.64 -5.48 7.46
N TYR A 110 2.84 -6.68 6.88
CA TYR A 110 3.46 -6.79 5.56
C TYR A 110 2.57 -6.17 4.48
N PHE A 111 1.27 -6.43 4.53
CA PHE A 111 0.31 -5.82 3.60
C PHE A 111 0.34 -4.28 3.67
N MET A 112 0.36 -3.71 4.88
CA MET A 112 0.43 -2.26 5.07
C MET A 112 1.76 -1.68 4.59
N ALA A 113 2.88 -2.31 4.91
CA ALA A 113 4.20 -1.89 4.43
C ALA A 113 4.29 -1.93 2.90
N PHE A 114 3.75 -2.97 2.25
CA PHE A 114 3.71 -3.06 0.79
C PHE A 114 2.92 -1.91 0.15
N ASN A 115 1.73 -1.59 0.71
CA ASN A 115 0.91 -0.47 0.22
C ASN A 115 1.59 0.88 0.45
N SER A 116 2.17 1.09 1.63
CA SER A 116 2.91 2.30 1.98
C SER A 116 4.11 2.53 1.05
N LEU A 117 4.89 1.48 0.78
CA LEU A 117 6.02 1.53 -0.15
C LEU A 117 5.57 2.02 -1.53
N LEU A 118 4.51 1.45 -2.09
CA LEU A 118 3.99 1.84 -3.41
C LEU A 118 3.46 3.27 -3.44
N ASN A 119 2.79 3.72 -2.38
CA ASN A 119 2.30 5.09 -2.26
C ASN A 119 3.46 6.11 -2.19
N ASN A 120 4.60 5.70 -1.63
CA ASN A 120 5.73 6.58 -1.32
C ASN A 120 6.91 6.46 -2.30
N MET A 121 6.69 5.98 -3.54
CA MET A 121 7.78 5.77 -4.51
C MET A 121 8.59 7.02 -4.87
N GLU A 122 8.00 8.23 -4.84
CA GLU A 122 8.77 9.47 -5.06
C GLU A 122 9.70 9.76 -3.87
N LEU A 123 9.29 9.42 -2.64
CA LEU A 123 10.17 9.51 -1.47
C LEU A 123 11.30 8.47 -1.58
N ILE A 124 11.00 7.23 -1.97
CA ILE A 124 12.00 6.19 -2.20
C ILE A 124 13.05 6.65 -3.22
N LYS A 125 12.61 7.26 -4.33
CA LYS A 125 13.50 7.85 -5.33
C LYS A 125 14.36 8.98 -4.77
N ARG A 126 13.80 9.85 -3.91
CA ARG A 126 14.58 10.92 -3.25
C ARG A 126 15.64 10.36 -2.30
N ILE A 127 15.32 9.31 -1.55
CA ILE A 127 16.27 8.61 -0.68
C ILE A 127 17.39 7.98 -1.52
N TYR A 128 17.03 7.28 -2.61
CA TYR A 128 18.00 6.71 -3.54
C TYR A 128 18.95 7.78 -4.12
N LEU A 129 18.40 8.91 -4.58
CA LEU A 129 19.20 10.01 -5.11
C LEU A 129 20.09 10.66 -4.04
N ASN A 130 19.67 10.66 -2.78
CA ASN A 130 20.50 11.13 -1.68
C ASN A 130 21.65 10.15 -1.40
N ALA A 131 21.36 8.86 -1.32
CA ALA A 131 22.35 7.79 -1.11
C ALA A 131 23.43 7.77 -2.21
N THR A 132 23.06 8.12 -3.44
CA THR A 132 23.93 8.11 -4.62
C THR A 132 24.52 9.48 -4.97
N ASN A 133 24.32 10.51 -4.14
CA ASN A 133 24.71 11.88 -4.46
C ASN A 133 24.23 12.36 -5.85
N GLY A 134 23.04 11.90 -6.28
CA GLY A 134 22.39 12.25 -7.53
C GLY A 134 22.74 11.34 -8.72
N HIS A 135 23.58 10.32 -8.55
CA HIS A 135 23.91 9.36 -9.61
C HIS A 135 22.75 8.39 -9.87
N ARG A 136 22.13 8.46 -11.06
CA ARG A 136 20.88 7.75 -11.39
C ARG A 136 21.02 6.26 -11.70
N TYR A 137 22.24 5.77 -11.84
CA TYR A 137 22.53 4.40 -12.28
C TYR A 137 23.49 3.68 -11.34
N GLN A 138 23.81 4.29 -10.20
CA GLN A 138 24.70 3.69 -9.22
C GLN A 138 23.92 2.66 -8.41
N GLU A 139 24.46 1.46 -8.28
CA GLU A 139 23.91 0.44 -7.38
C GLU A 139 24.07 0.91 -5.92
N VAL A 140 23.08 0.56 -5.10
CA VAL A 140 23.03 0.95 -3.68
C VAL A 140 22.72 -0.28 -2.86
N THR A 141 23.52 -0.52 -1.83
CA THR A 141 23.28 -1.61 -0.88
C THR A 141 22.13 -1.27 0.06
N LYS A 142 21.55 -2.29 0.67
CA LYS A 142 20.45 -2.13 1.61
C LYS A 142 20.85 -1.26 2.81
N GLU A 143 22.09 -1.44 3.28
CA GLU A 143 22.67 -0.68 4.38
C GLU A 143 22.82 0.81 4.05
N GLU A 144 23.35 1.14 2.86
CA GLU A 144 23.47 2.52 2.38
C GLU A 144 22.10 3.19 2.22
N PHE A 145 21.13 2.45 1.69
CA PHE A 145 19.76 2.94 1.54
C PHE A 145 19.11 3.21 2.91
N LEU A 146 19.21 2.27 3.86
CA LEU A 146 18.68 2.42 5.22
C LEU A 146 19.31 3.62 5.94
N HIS A 147 20.63 3.76 5.85
CA HIS A 147 21.33 4.90 6.44
C HIS A 147 20.82 6.24 5.87
N SER A 148 20.63 6.31 4.55
CA SER A 148 20.09 7.51 3.89
C SER A 148 18.63 7.76 4.26
N ALA A 149 17.82 6.70 4.37
CA ALA A 149 16.42 6.80 4.77
C ALA A 149 16.27 7.42 6.16
N GLN A 150 17.09 6.99 7.13
CA GLN A 150 17.08 7.51 8.51
C GLN A 150 17.30 9.02 8.61
N MET A 151 18.03 9.61 7.66
CA MET A 151 18.33 11.05 7.64
C MET A 151 17.20 11.88 7.02
N MET A 152 16.28 11.26 6.27
CA MET A 152 15.27 11.96 5.46
C MET A 152 13.83 11.71 5.89
N SER A 153 13.49 10.51 6.38
CA SER A 153 12.10 10.12 6.70
C SER A 153 11.99 8.83 7.55
N GLN A 154 10.78 8.53 8.03
CA GLN A 154 10.41 7.25 8.66
C GLN A 154 9.94 6.24 7.61
N ILE A 155 10.82 5.81 6.70
CA ILE A 155 10.60 4.56 5.96
C ILE A 155 10.92 3.41 6.92
N THR A 156 10.03 2.43 7.01
CA THR A 156 10.25 1.31 7.95
C THR A 156 11.25 0.31 7.38
N PRO A 157 12.01 -0.42 8.23
CA PRO A 157 12.89 -1.48 7.75
C PRO A 157 12.15 -2.52 6.89
N LEU A 158 10.90 -2.84 7.22
CA LEU A 158 10.07 -3.77 6.45
C LEU A 158 9.75 -3.27 5.04
N GLU A 159 9.50 -1.96 4.87
CA GLU A 159 9.33 -1.36 3.54
C GLU A 159 10.61 -1.47 2.70
N VAL A 160 11.77 -1.28 3.32
CA VAL A 160 13.07 -1.46 2.63
C VAL A 160 13.32 -2.92 2.28
N ASP A 161 12.98 -3.85 3.17
CA ASP A 161 13.07 -5.29 2.90
C ASP A 161 12.24 -5.67 1.68
N ILE A 162 10.99 -5.18 1.60
CA ILE A 162 10.11 -5.40 0.46
C ILE A 162 10.68 -4.77 -0.82
N LEU A 163 11.20 -3.54 -0.75
CA LEU A 163 11.80 -2.84 -1.89
C LEU A 163 12.95 -3.65 -2.50
N PHE A 164 13.92 -4.04 -1.69
CA PHE A 164 15.09 -4.79 -2.16
C PHE A 164 14.69 -6.16 -2.69
N HIS A 165 13.73 -6.82 -2.04
CA HIS A 165 13.22 -8.09 -2.54
C HIS A 165 12.55 -7.97 -3.92
N LEU A 166 11.77 -6.89 -4.15
CA LEU A 166 11.21 -6.60 -5.47
C LEU A 166 12.30 -6.31 -6.49
N CYS A 167 13.35 -5.56 -6.12
CA CYS A 167 14.49 -5.32 -6.99
C CYS A 167 15.16 -6.63 -7.42
N ASP A 168 15.44 -7.54 -6.48
CA ASP A 168 16.09 -8.82 -6.79
C ASP A 168 15.27 -9.65 -7.80
N LEU A 169 13.95 -9.72 -7.60
CA LEU A 169 13.05 -10.43 -8.51
C LEU A 169 13.01 -9.80 -9.90
N LEU A 170 13.04 -8.47 -9.98
CA LEU A 170 13.02 -7.76 -11.25
C LEU A 170 14.35 -7.89 -12.01
N HIS A 171 15.48 -7.94 -11.31
CA HIS A 171 16.80 -8.17 -11.93
C HIS A 171 16.99 -9.62 -12.38
N GLN A 172 16.37 -10.60 -11.73
CA GLN A 172 16.42 -12.00 -12.16
C GLN A 172 15.57 -12.28 -13.40
N ASN A 173 14.54 -11.45 -13.64
CA ASN A 173 13.54 -11.64 -14.71
C ASN A 173 13.68 -10.64 -15.87
N GLY A 174 14.71 -9.79 -15.89
CA GLY A 174 15.01 -8.80 -16.93
C GLY A 174 16.40 -8.97 -17.50
#